data_AF-A0A3B9BXC0-F1
#
_entry.id   AF-A0A3B9BXC0-F1
#
_cell.length_a   1.000
_cell.length_b   1.000
_cell.length_c   1.000
_cell.angle_alpha   90.00
_cell.angle_beta   90.00
_cell.angle_gamma   90.00
#
_symmetry.space_group_name_H-M   'P 1'
#
loop_
_entity.id
_entity.type
_entity.pdbx_description
1 polymer ?
#
loop_
_entity_poly.entity_id
_entity_poly.type
_entity_poly.pdbx_seq_one_letter_code
_entity_poly.pdbx_strand_id
1 'polypeptide(L)' 'MSVKIGNIDLGEYPLLLAPMEDVSDPPFRAVCKLQGADMMYTEFISSEGLIRHATKSVMKLD' A
#
# COMPACT_ATOMS: atom_id res chain seq x y z
N MET A 1 -12.67 12.68 15.77
CA MET A 1 -12.75 11.27 16.20
C MET A 1 -11.72 10.51 15.38
N SER A 2 -10.74 9.87 16.03
CA SER A 2 -9.61 9.22 15.36
C SER A 2 -10.03 7.96 14.58
N VAL A 3 -9.41 7.74 13.42
CA VAL A 3 -9.59 6.53 12.60
C VAL A 3 -8.77 5.38 13.20
N LYS A 4 -9.41 4.21 13.37
CA LYS A 4 -8.77 3.01 13.94
C LYS A 4 -8.97 1.78 13.08
N ILE A 5 -7.93 0.95 12.94
CA ILE A 5 -7.96 -0.36 12.29
C ILE A 5 -7.43 -1.39 13.28
N GLY A 6 -8.33 -2.15 13.91
CA GLY A 6 -7.98 -3.03 15.02
C GLY A 6 -7.29 -2.25 16.15
N ASN A 7 -6.02 -2.57 16.39
CA ASN A 7 -5.21 -1.97 17.46
C ASN A 7 -4.38 -0.77 16.99
N ILE A 8 -4.48 -0.40 15.70
CA ILE A 8 -3.73 0.69 15.07
C ILE A 8 -4.59 1.95 15.10
N ASP A 9 -4.01 3.05 15.59
CA ASP A 9 -4.61 4.38 15.58
C ASP A 9 -3.92 5.24 14.49
N LEU A 10 -4.69 5.74 13.54
CA LEU A 10 -4.21 6.56 12.43
C LEU A 10 -4.43 8.07 12.68
N GLY A 11 -4.97 8.45 13.84
CA GLY A 11 -5.24 9.85 14.16
C GLY A 11 -6.55 10.39 13.55
N GLU A 12 -6.78 11.69 13.71
CA GLU A 12 -8.06 12.35 13.39
C GLU A 12 -8.30 12.52 11.88
N TYR A 13 -7.25 12.75 11.09
CA TYR A 13 -7.32 13.02 9.65
C TYR A 13 -6.18 12.32 8.91
N PRO A 14 -6.22 10.98 8.81
CA PRO A 14 -5.13 10.26 8.18
C PRO A 14 -5.12 10.41 6.66
N LEU A 15 -3.91 10.47 6.09
CA LEU A 15 -3.66 10.43 4.66
C LEU A 15 -3.35 8.99 4.23
N LEU A 16 -4.30 8.38 3.53
CA LEU A 16 -4.17 7.01 3.02
C LEU A 16 -3.85 7.05 1.52
N LEU A 17 -2.76 6.41 1.13
CA LEU A 17 -2.44 6.21 -0.29
C LEU A 17 -3.27 5.04 -0.83
N ALA A 18 -4.20 5.30 -1.75
CA ALA A 18 -5.04 4.28 -2.36
C ALA A 18 -4.24 3.25 -3.21
N PRO A 19 -4.65 1.97 -3.25
CA PRO A 19 -4.05 0.98 -4.12
C PRO A 19 -4.50 1.17 -5.57
N MET A 20 -3.55 1.44 -6.47
CA MET A 20 -3.79 1.64 -7.89
C MET A 20 -2.72 0.89 -8.69
N GLU A 21 -3.15 0.04 -9.63
CA GLU A 21 -2.25 -0.71 -10.51
C GLU A 21 -1.36 0.23 -11.33
N ASP A 22 -0.06 -0.07 -11.39
CA ASP A 22 0.96 0.68 -12.13
C ASP A 22 1.09 2.17 -11.75
N VAL A 23 0.46 2.58 -10.64
CA VAL A 23 0.58 3.94 -10.06
C VAL A 23 1.16 3.87 -8.65
N SER A 24 0.71 2.92 -7.83
CA SER A 24 1.14 2.78 -6.43
C SER A 24 2.34 1.83 -6.32
N ASP A 25 3.28 1.91 -7.25
CA ASP A 25 4.45 1.02 -7.35
C ASP A 25 5.46 1.26 -6.19
N PRO A 26 6.47 0.39 -6.00
CA PRO A 26 7.41 0.51 -4.87
C PRO A 26 8.09 1.88 -4.77
N PRO A 27 8.63 2.48 -5.86
CA PRO A 27 9.19 3.83 -5.81
C PRO A 27 8.19 4.91 -5.41
N PHE A 28 6.95 4.88 -5.94
CA PHE A 28 5.94 5.88 -5.59
C PHE A 28 5.54 5.79 -4.11
N ARG A 29 5.34 4.58 -3.60
CA ARG A 29 5.07 4.35 -2.16
C ARG A 29 6.20 4.85 -1.28
N ALA A 30 7.45 4.63 -1.67
CA ALA A 30 8.60 5.13 -0.93
C ALA A 30 8.57 6.67 -0.81
N VAL A 31 8.24 7.38 -1.88
CA VAL A 31 8.07 8.85 -1.85
C VAL A 31 6.91 9.25 -0.94
N CYS A 32 5.73 8.64 -1.07
CA CYS A 32 4.58 8.96 -0.23
C CYS A 32 4.86 8.72 1.27
N LYS A 33 5.61 7.67 1.61
CA LYS A 33 6.07 7.41 2.97
C LYS A 33 6.94 8.54 3.50
N LEU A 34 7.89 9.02 2.70
CA LEU A 34 8.77 10.14 3.05
C LEU A 34 8.01 11.46 3.21
N GLN A 35 6.87 11.61 2.51
CA GLN A 35 6.01 12.79 2.59
C GLN A 35 4.94 12.71 3.70
N GLY A 36 4.93 11.65 4.51
CA GLY A 36 4.04 11.55 5.67
C GLY A 36 2.68 10.92 5.40
N ALA A 37 2.56 10.01 4.42
CA ALA A 37 1.39 9.14 4.34
C ALA A 37 1.27 8.25 5.59
N ASP A 38 0.11 8.26 6.24
CA ASP A 38 -0.12 7.54 7.50
C ASP A 38 -0.31 6.03 7.27
N MET A 39 -0.86 5.67 6.11
CA MET A 39 -1.01 4.29 5.70
C MET A 39 -0.98 4.19 4.17
N MET A 40 -0.41 3.11 3.67
CA MET A 40 -0.33 2.81 2.25
C MET A 40 -0.69 1.34 2.04
N TYR A 41 -1.15 1.02 0.83
CA TYR A 41 -1.35 -0.34 0.37
C TYR A 41 -0.32 -0.67 -0.69
N THR A 42 -0.13 -1.95 -0.99
CA THR A 42 0.50 -2.32 -2.25
C THR A 42 -0.38 -1.87 -3.42
N GLU A 43 0.15 -1.79 -4.62
CA GLU A 43 -0.69 -1.71 -5.83
C GLU A 43 -1.59 -2.95 -5.96
N PHE A 44 -2.49 -2.99 -6.95
CA PHE A 44 -3.28 -4.19 -7.19
C PHE A 44 -2.40 -5.34 -7.68
N ILE A 45 -2.44 -6.45 -6.93
CA ILE A 45 -1.68 -7.67 -7.21
C ILE A 45 -2.65 -8.82 -7.44
N SER A 46 -2.42 -9.57 -8.52
CA SER A 46 -3.13 -10.83 -8.77
C SER A 46 -2.83 -11.85 -7.67
N SER A 47 -3.86 -12.30 -6.96
CA SER A 47 -3.77 -13.38 -5.98
C SER A 47 -3.26 -14.69 -6.59
N GLU A 48 -3.76 -15.05 -7.77
CA GLU A 48 -3.30 -16.23 -8.51
C GLU A 48 -1.82 -16.11 -8.90
N GLY A 49 -1.39 -14.93 -9.32
CA GLY A 49 0.01 -14.65 -9.62
C GLY A 49 0.91 -14.79 -8.39
N LEU A 50 0.44 -14.39 -7.21
CA LEU A 50 1.17 -14.61 -5.95
C LEU A 50 1.26 -16.09 -5.58
N ILE A 51 0.15 -16.84 -5.67
CA ILE A 51 0.08 -18.28 -5.40
C ILE A 51 1.03 -19.07 -6.32
N ARG A 52 1.19 -18.61 -7.57
CA ARG A 52 2.07 -19.23 -8.57
C ARG A 52 3.49 -18.67 -8.60
N HIS A 53 3.85 -17.78 -7.67
CA HIS A 53 5.16 -17.11 -7.63
C HIS A 53 5.53 -16.40 -8.94
N ALA A 54 4.54 -15.84 -9.64
CA ALA A 54 4.79 -15.06 -10.85
C ALA A 54 5.66 -13.84 -10.52
N THR A 55 6.79 -13.69 -11.21
CA THR A 55 7.79 -12.64 -10.93
C THR A 55 7.17 -11.25 -10.86
N LYS A 56 6.27 -10.92 -11.79
CA LYS A 56 5.56 -9.63 -11.80
C LYS A 56 4.72 -9.40 -10.54
N SER A 57 4.04 -10.41 -10.02
CA SER A 57 3.22 -10.27 -8.82
C SER A 57 4.07 -10.13 -7.56
N VAL A 58 5.17 -10.87 -7.46
CA VAL A 58 6.10 -10.79 -6.33
C VAL A 58 6.76 -9.42 -6.26
N MET A 59 7.21 -8.88 -7.40
CA MET A 59 7.84 -7.55 -7.47
C MET A 59 6.92 -6.42 -6.98
N LYS A 60 5.59 -6.56 -7.09
CA LYS A 60 4.63 -5.55 -6.63
C LYS A 60 4.48 -5.49 -5.10
N LEU A 61 4.96 -6.49 -4.37
CA LEU A 61 4.90 -6.56 -2.90
C LEU A 61 5.91 -5.66 -2.18
N ASP A 62 7.03 -5.35 -2.83
CA ASP A 62 8.15 -4.57 -2.24
C ASP A 62 7.77 -3.11 -1.96
#